data_AF-A0A924EZV4-F1
#
_entry.id   AF-A0A924EZV4-F1
#
_cell.length_a   1.000
_cell.length_b   1.000
_cell.length_c   1.000
_cell.angle_alpha   90.00
_cell.angle_beta   90.00
_cell.angle_gamma   90.00
#
_symmetry.space_group_name_H-M   'P 1'
#
loop_
_entity.id
_entity.type
_entity.pdbx_description
1 polymer ?
#
loop_
_entity_poly.entity_id
_entity_poly.type
_entity_poly.pdbx_seq_one_letter_code
_entity_poly.pdbx_strand_id
1 'polypeptide(L)'
;MSLLAVCACTRTDPLAQERIVVRDQLRREVSGLRALEAVAPGKLMDRQHEVLVSVTDTLLKSLIDEAFPVTVRLPNQIRVTFTSATVAFRANVARVDIVGQVQRTKYPHVSAAMRLRGALDKFVIDSAHALQARISIDDVLLDTPTGTPDAFDPYVIGVLQSIVSRSLPELTASLPSVAVPVHLDQDMRLPGFGPEGALTVQPSIAPLTVAASRVIAFQNRLWIILRIELGAFATVTQAAP
;
A
#
# COMPACT_ATOMS: atom_id res chain seq x y z
N MET A 1 41.10 -19.93 27.66
CA MET A 1 41.17 -19.09 26.44
C MET A 1 39.79 -18.52 26.17
N SER A 2 39.56 -17.29 26.60
CA SER A 2 38.28 -16.61 26.50
C SER A 2 38.15 -15.96 25.12
N LEU A 3 37.22 -16.46 24.30
CA LEU A 3 36.82 -15.85 23.03
C LEU A 3 35.89 -14.67 23.34
N LEU A 4 36.42 -13.46 23.25
CA LEU A 4 35.64 -12.22 23.19
C LEU A 4 35.01 -12.12 21.79
N ALA A 5 33.73 -12.51 21.68
CA ALA A 5 32.91 -12.19 20.53
C ALA A 5 32.59 -10.69 20.57
N VAL A 6 33.34 -9.91 19.80
CA VAL A 6 33.03 -8.51 19.54
C VAL A 6 31.79 -8.47 18.65
N CYS A 7 30.63 -8.22 19.25
CA CYS A 7 29.46 -7.74 18.52
C CYS A 7 29.82 -6.39 17.91
N ALA A 8 30.25 -6.40 16.65
CA ALA A 8 30.35 -5.18 15.85
C ALA A 8 28.92 -4.62 15.71
N CYS A 9 28.59 -3.63 16.54
CA CYS A 9 27.47 -2.75 16.28
C CYS A 9 27.76 -2.06 14.94
N THR A 10 27.18 -2.60 13.87
CA THR A 10 27.23 -2.02 12.53
C THR A 10 26.52 -0.67 12.60
N ARG A 11 27.30 0.39 12.80
CA ARG A 11 26.87 1.75 12.59
C ARG A 11 26.58 1.85 11.09
N THR A 12 25.30 1.85 10.72
CA THR A 12 24.89 1.99 9.32
C THR A 12 25.48 3.29 8.79
N ASP A 13 26.33 3.19 7.76
CA ASP A 13 26.90 4.35 7.10
C ASP A 13 25.76 5.18 6.46
N PRO A 14 25.56 6.45 6.87
CA PRO A 14 24.48 7.28 6.34
C PRO A 14 24.54 7.45 4.82
N LEU A 15 25.75 7.51 4.23
CA LEU A 15 25.90 7.61 2.78
C LEU A 15 25.51 6.32 2.06
N ALA A 16 25.75 5.17 2.69
CA ALA A 16 25.31 3.89 2.15
C ALA A 16 23.78 3.74 2.20
N GLN A 17 23.15 4.21 3.28
CA GLN A 17 21.69 4.20 3.43
C GLN A 17 21.02 5.12 2.41
N GLU A 18 21.53 6.33 2.21
CA GLU A 18 21.02 7.27 1.20
C GLU A 18 21.05 6.65 -0.21
N ARG A 19 22.15 5.97 -0.56
CA ARG A 19 22.27 5.28 -1.85
C ARG A 19 21.24 4.15 -2.02
N ILE A 20 20.93 3.41 -0.95
CA ILE A 20 19.90 2.35 -0.98
C ILE A 20 18.53 2.97 -1.24
N VAL A 21 18.18 4.03 -0.52
CA VAL A 21 16.91 4.76 -0.68
C VAL A 21 16.77 5.31 -2.10
N VAL A 22 17.80 5.99 -2.61
CA VAL A 22 17.81 6.54 -3.98
C VAL A 22 17.69 5.43 -5.01
N ARG A 23 18.41 4.32 -4.85
CA ARG A 23 18.32 3.16 -5.74
C ARG A 23 16.90 2.60 -5.79
N ASP A 24 16.26 2.42 -4.64
CA ASP A 24 14.94 1.81 -4.57
C ASP A 24 13.85 2.76 -5.10
N GLN A 25 13.99 4.06 -4.86
CA GLN A 25 13.18 5.08 -5.52
C GLN A 25 13.32 5.02 -7.05
N LEU A 26 14.54 5.06 -7.58
CA LEU A 26 14.79 5.02 -9.02
C LEU A 26 14.29 3.73 -9.66
N ARG A 27 14.41 2.59 -8.96
CA ARG A 27 13.86 1.31 -9.43
C ARG A 27 12.34 1.37 -9.62
N ARG A 28 11.63 2.03 -8.70
CA ARG A 28 10.18 2.23 -8.83
C ARG A 28 9.84 3.16 -9.99
N GLU A 29 10.57 4.26 -10.14
CA GLU A 29 10.37 5.20 -11.27
C GLU A 29 10.58 4.49 -12.61
N VAL A 30 11.68 3.74 -12.76
CA VAL A 30 11.97 2.96 -13.97
C VAL A 30 10.91 1.89 -14.20
N SER A 31 10.44 1.22 -13.14
CA SER A 31 9.35 0.24 -13.25
C SER A 31 8.05 0.89 -13.72
N GLY A 32 7.71 2.08 -13.20
CA GLY A 32 6.53 2.85 -13.61
C GLY A 32 6.62 3.32 -15.06
N LEU A 33 7.80 3.80 -15.49
CA LEU A 33 8.06 4.17 -16.89
C LEU A 33 7.94 2.98 -17.83
N ARG A 34 8.57 1.84 -17.50
CA ARG A 34 8.45 0.61 -18.31
C ARG A 34 7.02 0.09 -18.38
N ALA A 35 6.27 0.20 -17.28
CA ALA A 35 4.85 -0.18 -17.27
C ALA A 35 4.00 0.71 -18.17
N LEU A 36 4.35 2.01 -18.30
CA LEU A 36 3.72 2.94 -19.22
C LEU A 36 4.17 2.70 -20.67
N GLU A 37 5.45 2.45 -20.94
CA GLU A 37 5.96 2.15 -22.29
C GLU A 37 5.39 0.84 -22.85
N ALA A 38 5.11 -0.13 -21.98
CA ALA A 38 4.43 -1.37 -22.35
C ALA A 38 2.97 -1.16 -22.78
N VAL A 39 2.40 0.04 -22.57
CA VAL A 39 1.07 0.42 -23.06
C VAL A 39 1.23 1.04 -24.43
N ALA A 40 0.63 0.43 -25.45
CA ALA A 40 0.62 1.04 -26.78
C ALA A 40 -0.16 2.36 -26.75
N PRO A 41 0.28 3.41 -27.48
CA PRO A 41 -0.46 4.67 -27.54
C PRO A 41 -1.93 4.44 -27.91
N GLY A 42 -2.85 4.86 -27.04
CA GLY A 42 -4.29 4.69 -27.23
C GLY A 42 -4.87 3.34 -26.80
N LYS A 43 -4.08 2.41 -26.24
CA LYS A 43 -4.55 1.12 -25.71
C LYS A 43 -4.05 0.88 -24.30
N LEU A 44 -4.80 1.37 -23.30
CA LEU A 44 -4.58 1.04 -21.89
C LEU A 44 -4.97 -0.40 -21.54
N MET A 45 -5.76 -1.04 -22.39
CA MET A 45 -6.24 -2.41 -22.24
C MET A 45 -5.80 -3.21 -23.45
N ASP A 46 -5.08 -4.30 -23.20
CA ASP A 46 -4.46 -5.12 -24.23
C ASP A 46 -5.07 -6.52 -24.31
N ARG A 47 -5.90 -6.89 -23.32
CA ARG A 47 -6.54 -8.20 -23.24
C ARG A 47 -8.05 -8.10 -23.28
N GLN A 48 -8.69 -9.18 -23.75
CA GLN A 48 -10.11 -9.39 -23.58
C GLN A 48 -10.40 -9.61 -22.08
N HIS A 49 -11.50 -9.05 -21.58
CA HIS A 49 -11.93 -9.12 -20.16
C HIS A 49 -11.08 -8.32 -19.16
N GLU A 50 -10.53 -7.20 -19.60
CA GLU A 50 -9.98 -6.18 -18.70
C GLU A 50 -11.04 -5.11 -18.39
N VAL A 51 -10.96 -4.49 -17.22
CA VAL A 51 -11.75 -3.33 -16.82
C VAL A 51 -10.81 -2.27 -16.28
N LEU A 52 -11.02 -1.02 -16.67
CA LEU A 52 -10.21 0.11 -16.25
C LEU A 52 -10.95 0.90 -15.16
N VAL A 53 -10.32 0.99 -13.98
CA VAL A 53 -10.77 1.85 -12.89
C VAL A 53 -9.85 3.06 -12.83
N SER A 54 -10.43 4.26 -12.85
CA SER A 54 -9.66 5.51 -12.68
C SER A 54 -10.01 6.16 -11.33
N VAL A 55 -8.99 6.43 -10.53
CA VAL A 55 -9.12 7.13 -9.25
C VAL A 55 -8.43 8.49 -9.38
N THR A 56 -9.12 9.59 -9.07
CA THR A 56 -8.52 10.93 -9.08
C THR A 56 -7.60 11.12 -7.87
N ASP A 57 -6.64 12.03 -7.99
CA ASP A 57 -5.83 12.49 -6.87
C ASP A 57 -6.69 13.03 -5.71
N THR A 58 -7.76 13.75 -6.01
CA THR A 58 -8.70 14.30 -5.03
C THR A 58 -9.39 13.21 -4.20
N LEU A 59 -9.93 12.18 -4.86
CA LEU A 59 -10.58 11.07 -4.18
C LEU A 59 -9.56 10.29 -3.34
N LEU A 60 -8.39 9.99 -3.92
CA LEU A 60 -7.34 9.28 -3.21
C LEU A 60 -6.86 10.04 -1.97
N LYS A 61 -6.75 11.37 -2.07
CA LYS A 61 -6.43 12.23 -0.94
C LYS A 61 -7.51 12.15 0.14
N SER A 62 -8.80 12.25 -0.20
CA SER A 62 -9.89 12.14 0.78
C SER A 62 -9.89 10.81 1.50
N LEU A 63 -9.68 9.71 0.78
CA LEU A 63 -9.61 8.35 1.37
C LEU A 63 -8.43 8.21 2.33
N ILE A 64 -7.31 8.86 2.04
CA ILE A 64 -6.13 8.85 2.91
C ILE A 64 -6.33 9.76 4.11
N ASP A 65 -6.88 10.96 3.93
CA ASP A 65 -7.17 11.86 5.02
C ASP A 65 -8.13 11.22 6.04
N GLU A 66 -9.08 10.38 5.60
CA GLU A 66 -9.97 9.61 6.46
C GLU A 66 -9.27 8.46 7.22
N ALA A 67 -8.21 7.89 6.63
CA ALA A 67 -7.47 6.79 7.23
C ALA A 67 -6.50 7.24 8.34
N PHE A 68 -6.25 8.55 8.50
CA PHE A 68 -5.36 9.14 9.48
C PHE A 68 -6.13 10.06 10.45
N PRO A 69 -5.67 10.23 11.71
CA PRO A 69 -4.40 9.79 12.28
C PRO A 69 -4.37 8.33 12.74
N VAL A 70 -3.19 7.71 12.74
CA VAL A 70 -2.98 6.33 13.19
C VAL A 70 -1.88 6.27 14.24
N THR A 71 -2.11 5.55 15.33
CA THR A 71 -1.10 5.31 16.36
C THR A 71 -0.70 3.85 16.41
N VAL A 72 0.59 3.59 16.22
CA VAL A 72 1.19 2.25 16.29
C VAL A 72 2.06 2.16 17.55
N ARG A 73 1.88 1.09 18.31
CA ARG A 73 2.75 0.76 19.44
C ARG A 73 3.71 -0.33 19.01
N LEU A 74 5.01 -0.01 19.02
CA LEU A 74 6.06 -0.95 18.66
C LEU A 74 6.62 -1.67 19.90
N PRO A 75 7.26 -2.83 19.69
CA PRO A 75 8.15 -3.41 20.69
C PRO A 75 9.18 -2.37 21.18
N ASN A 76 9.69 -2.52 22.41
CA ASN A 76 10.64 -1.60 23.07
C ASN A 76 10.06 -0.27 23.58
N GLN A 77 8.76 -0.24 23.89
CA GLN A 77 8.11 0.91 24.52
C GLN A 77 8.20 2.16 23.63
N ILE A 78 7.96 1.99 22.33
CA ILE A 78 7.89 3.10 21.38
C ILE A 78 6.45 3.27 20.92
N ARG A 79 6.02 4.52 20.88
CA ARG A 79 4.77 4.96 20.28
C ARG A 79 5.11 5.77 19.04
N VAL A 80 4.52 5.39 17.91
CA VAL A 80 4.58 6.14 16.67
C VAL A 80 3.18 6.63 16.37
N THR A 81 3.01 7.93 16.21
CA THR A 81 1.75 8.55 15.82
C THR A 81 1.93 9.17 14.44
N PHE A 82 1.20 8.66 13.45
CA PHE A 82 1.11 9.25 12.13
C PHE A 82 -0.05 10.24 12.11
N THR A 83 0.24 11.48 11.71
CA THR A 83 -0.71 12.59 11.76
C THR A 83 -1.40 12.78 10.41
N SER A 84 -0.67 12.67 9.32
CA SER A 84 -1.19 12.84 7.97
C SER A 84 -0.33 12.10 6.94
N ALA A 85 -0.92 11.85 5.78
CA ALA A 85 -0.23 11.34 4.63
C ALA A 85 -0.66 12.10 3.37
N THR A 86 0.28 12.40 2.48
CA THR A 86 0.02 13.09 1.21
C THR A 86 0.42 12.19 0.07
N VAL A 87 -0.42 12.15 -0.98
CA VAL A 87 -0.11 11.40 -2.20
C VAL A 87 0.15 12.33 -3.36
N ALA A 88 1.21 12.03 -4.08
CA ALA A 88 1.57 12.71 -5.31
C ALA A 88 1.90 11.70 -6.40
N PHE A 89 1.36 11.91 -7.59
CA PHE A 89 1.70 11.10 -8.75
C PHE A 89 2.95 11.68 -9.42
N ARG A 90 4.06 10.94 -9.37
CA ARG A 90 5.33 11.34 -10.00
C ARG A 90 6.00 10.14 -10.66
N ALA A 91 6.55 10.36 -11.87
CA ALA A 91 7.24 9.32 -12.64
C ALA A 91 6.43 8.02 -12.78
N ASN A 92 5.13 8.15 -13.01
CA ASN A 92 4.18 7.05 -13.15
C ASN A 92 3.92 6.19 -11.91
N VAL A 93 4.32 6.68 -10.73
CA VAL A 93 4.13 6.03 -9.44
C VAL A 93 3.33 6.94 -8.50
N ALA A 94 2.47 6.35 -7.67
CA ALA A 94 1.79 7.02 -6.58
C ALA A 94 2.69 7.06 -5.34
N ARG A 95 3.38 8.19 -5.13
CA ARG A 95 4.23 8.40 -3.95
C ARG A 95 3.41 8.80 -2.76
N VAL A 96 3.81 8.33 -1.60
CA VAL A 96 3.18 8.64 -0.32
C VAL A 96 4.23 9.26 0.60
N ASP A 97 3.97 10.48 1.07
CA ASP A 97 4.75 11.15 2.11
C ASP A 97 3.91 11.16 3.40
N ILE A 98 4.39 10.52 4.45
CA ILE A 98 3.68 10.41 5.74
C ILE A 98 4.42 11.25 6.78
N VAL A 99 3.69 12.06 7.53
CA VAL A 99 4.22 12.85 8.64
C VAL A 99 3.71 12.28 9.96
N GLY A 100 4.60 12.17 10.93
CA GLY A 100 4.27 11.68 12.26
C GLY A 100 5.29 12.06 13.31
N GLN A 101 5.16 11.43 14.46
CA GLN A 101 6.03 11.62 15.62
C GLN A 101 6.34 10.26 16.24
N VAL A 102 7.60 10.08 16.64
CA VAL A 102 8.04 8.93 17.43
C VAL A 102 8.35 9.37 18.85
N GLN A 103 7.93 8.58 19.83
CA GLN A 103 8.09 8.85 21.24
C GLN A 103 8.42 7.56 21.99
N ARG A 104 9.29 7.65 23.00
CA ARG A 104 9.50 6.54 23.94
C ARG A 104 8.48 6.62 25.07
N THR A 105 7.70 5.58 25.28
CA THR A 105 6.70 5.51 26.35
C THR A 105 7.32 5.65 27.75
N LYS A 106 8.57 5.21 27.94
CA LYS A 106 9.32 5.38 29.21
C LYS A 106 9.74 6.84 29.46
N TYR A 107 9.96 7.62 28.40
CA TYR A 107 10.43 9.00 28.45
C TYR A 107 9.53 9.86 27.56
N PRO A 108 8.30 10.14 28.00
CA PRO A 108 7.31 10.81 27.15
C PRO A 108 7.70 12.25 26.78
N HIS A 109 8.61 12.88 27.52
CA HIS A 109 9.15 14.19 27.15
C HIS A 109 10.10 14.13 25.95
N VAL A 110 10.66 12.96 25.63
CA VAL A 110 11.57 12.76 24.49
C VAL A 110 10.78 12.28 23.27
N SER A 111 10.71 13.10 22.24
CA SER A 111 10.07 12.76 20.98
C SER A 111 10.79 13.36 19.79
N ALA A 112 10.63 12.78 18.62
CA ALA A 112 11.15 13.33 17.37
C ALA A 112 10.06 13.33 16.31
N ALA A 113 9.98 14.41 15.52
CA ALA A 113 9.16 14.40 14.31
C ALA A 113 9.77 13.45 13.29
N MET A 114 8.92 12.79 12.53
CA MET A 114 9.30 11.74 11.60
C MET A 114 8.60 11.95 10.27
N ARG A 115 9.34 11.79 9.18
CA ARG A 115 8.82 11.77 7.82
C ARG A 115 9.12 10.41 7.20
N LEU A 116 8.09 9.71 6.75
CA LEU A 116 8.24 8.48 5.98
C LEU A 116 7.97 8.77 4.51
N ARG A 117 8.75 8.14 3.64
CA ARG A 117 8.54 8.21 2.19
C ARG A 117 8.30 6.82 1.65
N GLY A 118 7.33 6.70 0.76
CA GLY A 118 6.88 5.42 0.26
C GLY A 118 6.09 5.52 -1.04
N ALA A 119 5.39 4.44 -1.37
CA ALA A 119 4.47 4.41 -2.50
C ALA A 119 3.25 3.53 -2.21
N LEU A 120 2.22 3.74 -3.03
CA LEU A 120 1.05 2.88 -3.09
C LEU A 120 1.27 1.84 -4.19
N ASP A 121 1.56 0.58 -3.83
CA ASP A 121 2.08 -0.41 -4.78
C ASP A 121 1.41 -1.80 -4.73
N LYS A 122 0.74 -2.15 -3.63
CA LYS A 122 0.07 -3.46 -3.47
C LYS A 122 -1.43 -3.29 -3.50
N PHE A 123 -2.01 -3.60 -4.65
CA PHE A 123 -3.45 -3.58 -4.87
C PHE A 123 -4.01 -4.99 -4.76
N VAL A 124 -4.86 -5.21 -3.77
CA VAL A 124 -5.42 -6.52 -3.41
C VAL A 124 -6.92 -6.35 -3.21
N ILE A 125 -7.70 -7.31 -3.67
CA ILE A 125 -9.13 -7.36 -3.40
C ILE A 125 -9.34 -8.12 -2.09
N ASP A 126 -10.00 -7.48 -1.13
CA ASP A 126 -10.26 -8.08 0.17
C ASP A 126 -11.47 -9.03 0.16
N SER A 127 -11.74 -9.66 1.31
CA SER A 127 -12.91 -10.52 1.49
C SER A 127 -14.24 -9.77 1.48
N ALA A 128 -14.22 -8.44 1.60
CA ALA A 128 -15.38 -7.56 1.51
C ALA A 128 -15.59 -7.03 0.08
N HIS A 129 -14.88 -7.59 -0.90
CA HIS A 129 -14.98 -7.24 -2.32
C HIS A 129 -14.51 -5.81 -2.64
N ALA A 130 -13.78 -5.19 -1.73
CA ALA A 130 -13.21 -3.86 -1.91
C ALA A 130 -11.79 -3.97 -2.45
N LEU A 131 -11.46 -3.10 -3.40
CA LEU A 131 -10.11 -2.94 -3.89
C LEU A 131 -9.28 -2.14 -2.88
N GLN A 132 -8.39 -2.83 -2.17
CA GLN A 132 -7.49 -2.22 -1.20
C GLN A 132 -6.12 -1.95 -1.79
N ALA A 133 -5.59 -0.77 -1.49
CA ALA A 133 -4.24 -0.37 -1.83
C ALA A 133 -3.40 -0.25 -0.55
N ARG A 134 -2.25 -0.92 -0.48
CA ARG A 134 -1.34 -0.83 0.67
C ARG A 134 -0.18 0.12 0.38
N ILE A 135 0.25 0.79 1.45
CA ILE A 135 1.39 1.68 1.44
C ILE A 135 2.65 0.88 1.77
N SER A 136 3.68 1.00 0.95
CA SER A 136 5.03 0.50 1.23
C SER A 136 5.95 1.66 1.55
N ILE A 137 6.79 1.51 2.58
CA ILE A 137 7.74 2.55 3.02
C ILE A 137 9.14 2.19 2.55
N ASP A 138 9.83 3.16 1.95
CA ASP A 138 11.20 3.03 1.45
C ASP A 138 12.21 3.71 2.38
N ASP A 139 11.79 4.82 3.00
CA ASP A 139 12.69 5.68 3.74
C ASP A 139 12.04 6.30 4.97
N VAL A 140 12.88 6.56 5.97
CA VAL A 140 12.50 7.19 7.22
C VAL A 140 13.51 8.26 7.60
N LEU A 141 13.02 9.48 7.77
CA LEU A 141 13.78 10.62 8.22
C LEU A 141 13.25 11.07 9.58
N LEU A 142 14.15 11.25 10.53
CA LEU A 142 13.85 11.82 11.84
C LEU A 142 14.42 13.24 11.92
N ASP A 143 13.59 14.17 12.36
CA ASP A 143 14.02 15.53 12.69
C ASP A 143 14.63 15.57 14.09
N THR A 144 15.16 16.74 14.47
CA THR A 144 15.75 16.99 15.79
C THR A 144 14.76 16.63 16.91
N PRO A 145 15.19 15.87 17.93
CA PRO A 145 14.34 15.47 19.03
C PRO A 145 14.05 16.67 19.92
N THR A 146 12.86 16.67 20.49
CA THR A 146 12.41 17.63 21.50
C THR A 146 12.55 17.00 22.89
N GLY A 147 12.86 17.82 23.90
CA GLY A 147 12.92 17.38 25.30
C GLY A 147 14.23 16.70 25.71
N THR A 148 15.28 16.89 24.91
CA THR A 148 16.66 16.51 25.22
C THR A 148 17.57 17.73 25.14
N PRO A 149 18.66 17.81 25.92
CA PRO A 149 19.67 18.82 25.72
C PRO A 149 20.37 18.60 24.37
N ASP A 150 20.61 19.67 23.61
CA ASP A 150 21.15 19.65 22.24
C ASP A 150 22.41 18.77 22.08
N ALA A 151 23.25 18.71 23.11
CA ALA A 151 24.46 17.89 23.14
C ALA A 151 24.20 16.37 22.96
N PHE A 152 22.99 15.91 23.30
CA PHE A 152 22.60 14.51 23.20
C PHE A 152 21.79 14.18 21.94
N ASP A 153 21.39 15.18 21.16
CA ASP A 153 20.53 14.99 19.99
C ASP A 153 21.06 13.96 18.99
N PRO A 154 22.35 13.96 18.61
CA PRO A 154 22.88 12.97 17.67
C PRO A 154 22.76 11.53 18.19
N TYR A 155 22.90 11.33 19.50
CA TYR A 155 22.77 10.03 20.14
C TYR A 155 21.30 9.58 20.19
N VAL A 156 20.40 10.49 20.56
CA VAL A 156 18.97 10.23 20.68
C VAL A 156 18.38 9.93 19.30
N ILE A 157 18.69 10.74 18.28
CA ILE A 157 18.33 10.49 16.88
C ILE A 157 18.87 9.15 16.43
N GLY A 158 20.15 8.85 16.67
CA GLY A 158 20.76 7.59 16.25
C GLY A 158 20.03 6.37 16.84
N VAL A 159 19.66 6.43 18.13
CA VAL A 159 18.89 5.38 18.79
C VAL A 159 17.49 5.27 18.19
N LEU A 160 16.74 6.37 18.10
CA LEU A 160 15.38 6.38 17.55
C LEU A 160 15.36 5.89 16.09
N GLN A 161 16.28 6.39 15.26
CA GLN A 161 16.44 5.97 13.87
C GLN A 161 16.74 4.49 13.78
N SER A 162 17.63 3.96 14.61
CA SER A 162 17.97 2.55 14.58
C SER A 162 16.77 1.66 14.94
N ILE A 163 15.95 2.07 15.90
CA ILE A 163 14.77 1.30 16.30
C ILE A 163 13.68 1.37 15.23
N VAL A 164 13.37 2.57 14.74
CA VAL A 164 12.38 2.77 13.69
C VAL A 164 12.78 2.04 12.40
N SER A 165 14.06 2.10 12.00
CA SER A 165 14.53 1.40 10.80
C SER A 165 14.42 -0.12 10.92
N ARG A 166 14.66 -0.69 12.12
CA ARG A 166 14.49 -2.13 12.37
C ARG A 166 13.03 -2.54 12.42
N SER A 167 12.16 -1.68 12.94
CA SER A 167 10.71 -1.89 13.02
C SER A 167 9.97 -1.45 11.76
N LEU A 168 10.66 -1.05 10.69
CA LEU A 168 10.04 -0.60 9.44
C LEU A 168 9.06 -1.62 8.84
N PRO A 169 9.34 -2.94 8.82
CA PRO A 169 8.38 -3.93 8.33
C PRO A 169 7.09 -3.98 9.17
N GLU A 170 7.22 -3.90 10.49
CA GLU A 170 6.07 -3.90 11.42
C GLU A 170 5.25 -2.60 11.28
N LEU A 171 5.93 -1.46 11.14
CA LEU A 171 5.30 -0.17 10.87
C LEU A 171 4.53 -0.21 9.55
N THR A 172 5.16 -0.70 8.48
CA THR A 172 4.55 -0.83 7.16
C THR A 172 3.32 -1.73 7.20
N ALA A 173 3.38 -2.84 7.95
CA ALA A 173 2.23 -3.75 8.13
C ALA A 173 1.10 -3.13 8.97
N SER A 174 1.40 -2.16 9.82
CA SER A 174 0.45 -1.48 10.70
C SER A 174 -0.16 -0.21 10.08
N LEU A 175 0.31 0.21 8.89
CA LEU A 175 -0.28 1.31 8.16
C LEU A 175 -1.67 0.92 7.64
N PRO A 176 -2.62 1.86 7.61
CA PRO A 176 -3.94 1.59 7.08
C PRO A 176 -3.85 1.26 5.59
N SER A 177 -4.68 0.31 5.13
CA SER A 177 -4.94 0.14 3.71
C SER A 177 -5.96 1.19 3.24
N VAL A 178 -5.78 1.66 2.01
CA VAL A 178 -6.69 2.63 1.38
C VAL A 178 -7.70 1.86 0.54
N ALA A 179 -8.97 1.90 0.92
CA ALA A 179 -10.04 1.23 0.19
C ALA A 179 -10.55 2.12 -0.96
N VAL A 180 -10.40 1.66 -2.20
CA VAL A 180 -10.99 2.31 -3.36
C VAL A 180 -12.46 1.90 -3.45
N PRO A 181 -13.42 2.85 -3.56
CA PRO A 181 -14.85 2.57 -3.48
C PRO A 181 -15.39 1.94 -4.78
N VAL A 182 -14.96 0.72 -5.06
CA VAL A 182 -15.45 -0.11 -6.16
C VAL A 182 -16.01 -1.40 -5.57
N HIS A 183 -17.20 -1.79 -6.01
CA HIS A 183 -17.81 -3.06 -5.65
C HIS A 183 -17.54 -4.06 -6.77
N LEU A 184 -16.98 -5.22 -6.41
CA LEU A 184 -16.62 -6.27 -7.36
C LEU A 184 -17.44 -7.53 -7.06
N ASP A 185 -18.43 -7.81 -7.92
CA ASP A 185 -19.22 -9.03 -7.84
C ASP A 185 -18.32 -10.26 -8.02
N GLN A 186 -18.54 -11.28 -7.18
CA GLN A 186 -17.80 -12.55 -7.22
C GLN A 186 -18.51 -13.64 -8.01
N ASP A 187 -19.75 -13.41 -8.41
CA ASP A 187 -20.50 -14.37 -9.20
C ASP A 187 -21.34 -13.67 -10.27
N MET A 188 -21.44 -14.30 -11.42
CA MET A 188 -22.40 -13.93 -12.44
C MET A 188 -23.55 -14.91 -12.40
N ARG A 189 -24.75 -14.40 -12.09
CA ARG A 189 -25.98 -15.19 -12.03
C ARG A 189 -26.74 -15.03 -13.32
N LEU A 190 -26.97 -16.14 -14.01
CA LEU A 190 -27.88 -16.19 -15.14
C LEU A 190 -29.24 -16.67 -14.63
N PRO A 191 -30.29 -15.82 -14.73
CA PRO A 191 -31.62 -16.25 -14.35
C PRO A 191 -32.08 -17.39 -15.26
N GLY A 192 -32.79 -18.35 -14.68
CA GLY A 192 -33.46 -19.37 -15.46
C GLY A 192 -34.69 -18.79 -16.17
N PHE A 193 -35.02 -19.36 -17.33
CA PHE A 193 -36.23 -19.03 -18.10
C PHE A 193 -37.05 -20.30 -18.32
N GLY A 194 -38.38 -20.20 -18.22
CA GLY A 194 -39.30 -21.34 -18.35
C GLY A 194 -40.08 -21.62 -17.05
N PRO A 195 -41.09 -22.51 -17.09
CA PRO A 195 -41.37 -23.48 -18.15
C PRO A 195 -42.38 -23.04 -19.22
N GLU A 196 -42.98 -21.86 -19.12
CA GLU A 196 -44.11 -21.44 -19.99
C GLU A 196 -43.70 -20.97 -21.41
N GLY A 197 -42.41 -20.97 -21.73
CA GLY A 197 -41.87 -20.49 -23.01
C GLY A 197 -41.32 -21.60 -23.92
N ALA A 198 -41.04 -21.26 -25.18
CA ALA A 198 -40.45 -22.18 -26.16
C ALA A 198 -39.00 -22.61 -25.85
N LEU A 199 -38.34 -21.95 -24.89
CA LEU A 199 -36.98 -22.25 -24.43
C LEU A 199 -36.97 -22.35 -22.91
N THR A 200 -36.42 -23.45 -22.40
CA THR A 200 -36.16 -23.66 -20.97
C THR A 200 -34.67 -23.55 -20.70
N VAL A 201 -34.28 -22.60 -19.87
CA VAL A 201 -32.90 -22.38 -19.43
C VAL A 201 -32.87 -22.54 -17.92
N GLN A 202 -32.03 -23.44 -17.42
CA GLN A 202 -31.87 -23.60 -15.97
C GLN A 202 -31.07 -22.42 -15.39
N PRO A 203 -31.41 -21.96 -14.17
CA PRO A 203 -30.61 -20.95 -13.48
C PRO A 203 -29.20 -21.47 -13.26
N SER A 204 -28.20 -20.62 -13.52
CA SER A 204 -26.79 -20.97 -13.37
C SER A 204 -25.99 -19.83 -12.76
N ILE A 205 -24.91 -20.20 -12.07
CA ILE A 205 -23.99 -19.28 -11.42
C ILE A 205 -22.58 -19.62 -11.90
N ALA A 206 -21.82 -18.61 -12.29
CA ALA A 206 -20.40 -18.74 -12.58
C ALA A 206 -19.58 -17.85 -11.64
N PRO A 207 -18.55 -18.39 -10.96
CA PRO A 207 -17.69 -17.57 -10.12
C PRO A 207 -16.82 -16.64 -10.98
N LEU A 208 -16.61 -15.41 -10.51
CA LEU A 208 -15.75 -14.40 -11.11
C LEU A 208 -14.49 -14.27 -10.26
N THR A 209 -13.34 -14.44 -10.90
CA THR A 209 -12.05 -14.12 -10.29
C THR A 209 -11.59 -12.78 -10.82
N VAL A 210 -11.46 -11.80 -9.94
CA VAL A 210 -10.98 -10.47 -10.28
C VAL A 210 -9.61 -10.25 -9.65
N ALA A 211 -8.67 -9.71 -10.43
CA ALA A 211 -7.33 -9.39 -9.94
C ALA A 211 -6.81 -8.09 -10.56
N ALA A 212 -6.11 -7.27 -9.77
CA ALA A 212 -5.41 -6.10 -10.30
C ALA A 212 -4.21 -6.57 -11.15
N SER A 213 -4.26 -6.34 -12.46
CA SER A 213 -3.23 -6.77 -13.41
C SER A 213 -2.12 -5.74 -13.53
N ARG A 214 -2.46 -4.45 -13.51
CA ARG A 214 -1.51 -3.35 -13.67
C ARG A 214 -2.04 -2.08 -13.01
N VAL A 215 -1.14 -1.28 -12.45
CA VAL A 215 -1.46 0.04 -11.90
C VAL A 215 -0.48 1.07 -12.43
N ILE A 216 -1.00 2.19 -12.92
CA ILE A 216 -0.23 3.27 -13.53
C ILE A 216 -0.74 4.61 -13.00
N ALA A 217 0.15 5.48 -12.52
CA ALA A 217 -0.24 6.82 -12.10
C ALA A 217 0.08 7.86 -13.19
N PHE A 218 -0.89 8.33 -13.96
CA PHE A 218 -0.65 9.27 -15.06
C PHE A 218 -1.77 10.30 -15.19
N GLN A 219 -1.43 11.53 -15.60
CA GLN A 219 -2.38 12.65 -15.73
C GLN A 219 -3.21 12.91 -14.45
N ASN A 220 -2.55 12.98 -13.30
CA ASN A 220 -3.18 13.20 -12.00
C ASN A 220 -4.24 12.15 -11.62
N ARG A 221 -4.14 10.95 -12.19
CA ARG A 221 -5.05 9.83 -11.95
C ARG A 221 -4.27 8.56 -11.73
N LEU A 222 -4.82 7.70 -10.88
CA LEU A 222 -4.40 6.32 -10.72
C LEU A 222 -5.28 5.45 -11.60
N TRP A 223 -4.67 4.80 -12.59
CA TRP A 223 -5.30 3.88 -13.50
C TRP A 223 -5.02 2.46 -13.02
N ILE A 224 -6.08 1.75 -12.62
CA ILE A 224 -6.02 0.38 -12.13
C ILE A 224 -6.71 -0.49 -13.15
N ILE A 225 -5.95 -1.37 -13.80
CA ILE A 225 -6.48 -2.34 -14.74
C ILE A 225 -6.78 -3.61 -13.97
N LEU A 226 -8.04 -4.02 -13.98
CA LEU A 226 -8.53 -5.24 -13.39
C LEU A 226 -8.69 -6.29 -14.49
N ARG A 227 -8.18 -7.49 -14.26
CA ARG A 227 -8.45 -8.66 -15.10
C ARG A 227 -9.58 -9.45 -14.46
N ILE A 228 -10.58 -9.81 -15.26
CA ILE A 228 -11.72 -10.61 -14.84
C ILE A 228 -11.64 -11.95 -15.55
N GLU A 229 -11.67 -13.03 -14.78
CA GLU A 229 -11.75 -14.39 -15.28
C GLU A 229 -13.05 -15.03 -14.84
N LEU A 230 -13.83 -15.49 -15.82
CA LEU A 230 -15.08 -16.19 -15.59
C LEU A 230 -14.80 -17.68 -15.40
N GLY A 231 -15.21 -18.23 -14.27
CA GLY A 231 -15.20 -19.67 -14.00
C GLY A 231 -16.31 -20.41 -14.74
N ALA A 232 -16.29 -21.74 -14.63
CA ALA A 232 -17.32 -22.57 -15.25
C ALA A 232 -18.70 -22.31 -14.62
N PHE A 233 -19.73 -22.28 -15.45
CA PHE A 233 -21.12 -22.23 -14.98
C PHE A 233 -21.50 -23.53 -14.27
N ALA A 234 -22.02 -23.40 -13.06
CA ALA A 234 -22.69 -24.47 -12.34
C ALA A 234 -24.20 -24.19 -12.34
N THR A 235 -24.99 -25.21 -12.64
CA THR A 235 -26.45 -25.14 -12.50
C THR A 235 -26.83 -25.11 -11.03
N VAL A 236 -27.71 -24.19 -10.66
CA VAL A 236 -28.25 -24.12 -9.30
C VAL A 236 -29.36 -25.16 -9.21
N THR A 237 -29.05 -26.33 -8.67
CA THR A 237 -30.09 -27.31 -8.32
C THR A 237 -30.91 -26.71 -7.18
N GLN A 238 -32.06 -26.13 -7.53
CA GLN A 238 -33.02 -25.63 -6.57
C GLN A 238 -33.49 -26.83 -5.72
N ALA A 239 -33.11 -26.86 -4.45
CA ALA A 239 -33.65 -27.85 -3.51
C ALA A 239 -35.15 -27.61 -3.41
N ALA A 240 -35.94 -28.63 -3.76
CA ALA A 240 -37.39 -28.61 -3.61
C ALA A 240 -37.76 -28.47 -2.11
N PRO A 241 -38.85 -27.75 -1.78
CA PRO A 241 -39.30 -27.53 -0.41
C PRO A 241 -39.69 -28.81 0.33
#